data_AF-A0A940QW66-F1
#
_entry.id   AF-A0A940QW66-F1
#
_cell.length_a   1.000
_cell.length_b   1.000
_cell.length_c   1.000
_cell.angle_alpha   90.00
_cell.angle_beta   90.00
_cell.angle_gamma   90.00
#
_symmetry.space_group_name_H-M   'P 1'
#
loop_
_entity.id
_entity.type
_entity.pdbx_description
1 polymer ?
#
loop_
_entity_poly.entity_id
_entity_poly.type
_entity_poly.pdbx_seq_one_letter_code
_entity_poly.pdbx_strand_id
1 'polypeptide(L)'
;MNMTRKLVNLVFVMTLLVTLLTASITSAVGQKAVRKYPIPEHGTLELNVPTPWKGEVHKTRENMPPTVIFNPSEGNDFQVMISVLWGKTGDQDFNSPDKARTFVQKDGQKLLPNTAEGKIVLQEIKGASHNGYFYSVTDKAPNPGEYRYMTRGAIGVGNLFLNFTILHRVRDSQAVRDALSILREAKQSQK
;
A
#
# COMPACT_ATOMS: atom_id res chain seq x y z
N MET A 1 -33.49 -32.41 -59.89
CA MET A 1 -33.78 -32.55 -58.46
C MET A 1 -32.49 -32.87 -57.71
N ASN A 2 -31.97 -31.88 -56.99
CA ASN A 2 -31.10 -31.97 -55.80
C ASN A 2 -29.71 -32.64 -55.89
N MET A 3 -28.79 -32.04 -56.66
CA MET A 3 -27.33 -32.28 -56.51
C MET A 3 -26.52 -31.03 -56.11
N THR A 4 -27.18 -30.01 -55.54
CA THR A 4 -26.59 -28.74 -55.08
C THR A 4 -26.79 -28.48 -53.59
N ARG A 5 -27.22 -29.49 -52.82
CA ARG A 5 -27.53 -29.34 -51.38
C ARG A 5 -26.48 -29.92 -50.42
N LYS A 6 -25.42 -30.56 -50.91
CA LYS A 6 -24.43 -31.22 -50.04
C LYS A 6 -23.11 -30.47 -49.85
N LEU A 7 -22.83 -29.41 -50.62
CA LEU A 7 -21.57 -28.64 -50.46
C LEU A 7 -21.68 -27.40 -49.56
N VAL A 8 -22.88 -26.94 -49.22
CA VAL A 8 -23.06 -25.73 -48.39
C VAL A 8 -22.96 -26.03 -46.88
N ASN A 9 -23.17 -27.29 -46.46
CA ASN A 9 -23.11 -27.66 -45.04
C ASN A 9 -21.71 -28.08 -44.55
N LEU A 10 -20.71 -28.19 -45.42
CA LEU A 10 -19.36 -28.57 -45.02
C LEU A 10 -18.43 -27.37 -44.75
N VAL A 11 -18.79 -26.17 -45.20
CA VAL A 11 -18.05 -24.93 -44.89
C VAL A 11 -18.51 -24.30 -43.57
N PHE A 12 -19.70 -24.66 -43.06
CA PHE A 12 -20.23 -24.05 -41.84
C PHE A 12 -19.81 -24.73 -40.53
N VAL A 13 -19.28 -25.96 -40.58
CA VAL A 13 -18.82 -26.68 -39.36
C VAL A 13 -17.33 -26.47 -39.08
N MET A 14 -16.57 -25.91 -40.04
CA MET A 14 -15.17 -25.52 -39.87
C MET A 14 -14.98 -24.03 -39.56
N THR A 15 -16.05 -23.36 -39.14
CA THR A 15 -16.01 -22.00 -38.56
C THR A 15 -16.47 -22.04 -37.09
N LEU A 16 -16.18 -23.13 -36.38
CA LEU A 16 -16.55 -23.32 -34.96
C LEU A 16 -15.35 -23.62 -34.05
N LEU A 17 -14.11 -23.41 -34.51
CA LEU A 17 -12.92 -23.77 -33.72
C LEU A 17 -11.74 -22.78 -33.82
N VAL A 18 -11.98 -21.49 -34.16
CA VAL A 18 -10.89 -20.49 -34.27
C VAL A 18 -11.24 -19.12 -33.64
N THR A 19 -12.26 -19.01 -32.78
CA THR A 19 -12.63 -17.73 -32.14
C THR A 19 -12.92 -17.82 -30.64
N LEU A 20 -12.42 -18.84 -29.94
CA LEU A 20 -12.47 -18.91 -28.47
C LEU A 20 -11.08 -19.12 -27.85
N LEU A 21 -10.07 -18.38 -28.34
CA LEU A 21 -8.99 -17.92 -27.47
C LEU A 21 -9.22 -16.43 -27.20
N THR A 22 -10.27 -16.10 -26.44
CA THR A 22 -10.19 -14.91 -25.60
C THR A 22 -9.15 -15.23 -24.53
N ALA A 23 -7.87 -15.02 -24.85
CA ALA A 23 -6.85 -14.87 -23.84
C ALA A 23 -7.35 -13.74 -22.95
N SER A 24 -7.88 -14.08 -21.78
CA SER A 24 -8.12 -13.12 -20.72
C SER A 24 -6.75 -12.53 -20.41
N ILE A 25 -6.45 -11.39 -21.01
CA ILE A 25 -5.39 -10.52 -20.54
C ILE A 25 -5.91 -9.99 -19.21
N THR A 26 -5.79 -10.82 -18.17
CA THR A 26 -5.92 -10.37 -16.80
C THR A 26 -4.80 -9.36 -16.65
N SER A 27 -5.14 -8.09 -16.81
CA SER A 27 -4.21 -7.02 -16.52
C SER A 27 -3.72 -7.26 -15.10
N ALA A 28 -2.41 -7.47 -14.93
CA ALA A 28 -1.79 -7.65 -13.61
C ALA A 28 -1.94 -6.40 -12.70
N VAL A 29 -2.58 -5.36 -13.22
CA VAL A 29 -3.03 -4.17 -12.50
C VAL A 29 -4.25 -4.55 -11.65
N GLY A 30 -4.00 -4.84 -10.37
CA GLY A 30 -5.07 -4.99 -9.37
C GLY A 30 -5.07 -6.31 -8.61
N GLN A 31 -4.21 -7.28 -8.95
CA GLN A 31 -4.09 -8.48 -8.14
C GLN A 31 -3.33 -8.16 -6.85
N LYS A 32 -3.99 -8.37 -5.71
CA LYS A 32 -3.39 -8.26 -4.38
C LYS A 32 -3.30 -9.63 -3.73
N ALA A 33 -2.34 -9.76 -2.81
CA ALA A 33 -2.20 -10.92 -1.94
C ALA A 33 -2.01 -10.48 -0.49
N VAL A 34 -2.63 -11.22 0.43
CA VAL A 34 -2.44 -10.99 1.87
C VAL A 34 -1.05 -11.47 2.28
N ARG A 35 -0.22 -10.55 2.76
CA ARG A 35 1.10 -10.81 3.34
C ARG A 35 0.99 -10.72 4.86
N LYS A 36 1.56 -11.71 5.54
CA LYS A 36 1.49 -11.86 7.00
C LYS A 36 2.86 -11.61 7.62
N TYR A 37 2.89 -10.77 8.65
CA TYR A 37 4.10 -10.36 9.35
C TYR A 37 3.93 -10.65 10.85
N PRO A 38 4.58 -11.72 11.38
CA PRO A 38 4.56 -12.00 12.80
C PRO A 38 5.25 -10.89 13.59
N ILE A 39 4.53 -10.34 14.57
CA ILE A 39 5.04 -9.35 15.51
C ILE A 39 5.20 -10.06 16.85
N PRO A 40 6.45 -10.27 17.34
CA PRO A 40 6.68 -10.97 18.60
C PRO A 40 5.81 -10.41 19.71
N GLU A 41 5.10 -11.28 20.45
CA GLU A 41 4.20 -10.93 21.56
C GLU A 41 2.97 -10.06 21.19
N HIS A 42 2.83 -9.65 19.93
CA HIS A 42 1.76 -8.78 19.44
C HIS A 42 1.03 -9.38 18.22
N GLY A 43 0.95 -10.70 18.10
CA GLY A 43 0.17 -11.36 17.05
C GLY A 43 0.76 -11.21 15.64
N THR A 44 -0.10 -11.10 14.63
CA THR A 44 0.30 -11.01 13.21
C THR A 44 -0.33 -9.79 12.54
N LEU A 45 0.50 -8.97 11.89
CA LEU A 45 0.04 -7.92 11.00
C LEU A 45 -0.24 -8.51 9.61
N GLU A 46 -1.43 -8.26 9.09
CA GLU A 46 -1.87 -8.71 7.76
C GLU A 46 -2.09 -7.52 6.84
N LEU A 47 -1.38 -7.51 5.71
CA LEU A 47 -1.43 -6.43 4.71
C LEU A 47 -1.85 -6.99 3.35
N ASN A 48 -2.88 -6.41 2.72
CA ASN A 48 -3.33 -6.81 1.39
C ASN A 48 -2.57 -6.02 0.30
N VAL A 49 -1.45 -6.58 -0.17
CA VAL A 49 -0.43 -5.86 -0.96
C VAL A 49 -0.54 -6.21 -2.44
N PRO A 50 -0.40 -5.26 -3.38
CA PRO A 50 -0.27 -5.57 -4.80
C PRO A 50 0.83 -6.61 -5.04
N THR A 51 0.49 -7.69 -5.75
CA THR A 51 1.41 -8.79 -6.04
C THR A 51 2.74 -8.34 -6.67
N PRO A 52 2.78 -7.35 -7.58
CA PRO A 52 4.03 -6.89 -8.16
C PRO A 52 5.01 -6.24 -7.17
N TRP A 53 4.58 -5.82 -5.98
CA TRP A 53 5.47 -5.12 -5.06
C TRP A 53 6.46 -6.09 -4.40
N LYS A 54 7.75 -5.76 -4.43
CA LYS A 54 8.76 -6.47 -3.63
C LYS A 54 8.66 -5.99 -2.19
N GLY A 55 8.66 -6.93 -1.23
CA GLY A 55 8.54 -6.62 0.19
C GLY A 55 9.65 -7.25 1.01
N GLU A 56 10.21 -6.49 1.94
CA GLU A 56 11.20 -6.98 2.90
C GLU A 56 10.89 -6.46 4.31
N VAL A 57 11.44 -7.15 5.32
CA VAL A 57 11.29 -6.74 6.72
C VAL A 57 12.66 -6.35 7.23
N HIS A 58 12.82 -5.07 7.55
CA HIS A 58 14.03 -4.56 8.18
C HIS A 58 13.87 -4.58 9.71
N LYS A 59 14.83 -5.21 10.40
CA LYS A 59 14.95 -5.23 11.87
C LYS A 59 16.38 -4.87 12.25
N THR A 60 16.56 -3.82 13.04
CA THR A 60 17.88 -3.38 13.50
C THR A 60 18.41 -4.22 14.65
N ARG A 61 17.54 -4.68 15.56
CA ARG A 61 17.86 -5.57 16.70
C ARG A 61 16.67 -6.44 17.06
N GLU A 62 16.94 -7.53 17.77
CA GLU A 62 15.90 -8.32 18.43
C GLU A 62 15.13 -7.42 19.42
N ASN A 63 13.79 -7.54 19.45
CA ASN A 63 12.86 -6.71 20.24
C ASN A 63 12.70 -5.23 19.85
N MET A 64 13.22 -4.80 18.69
CA MET A 64 12.90 -3.47 18.14
C MET A 64 11.74 -3.54 17.14
N PRO A 65 10.93 -2.46 17.03
CA PRO A 65 9.91 -2.33 16.01
C PRO A 65 10.43 -2.64 14.59
N PRO A 66 9.84 -3.63 13.87
CA PRO A 66 10.22 -3.91 12.50
C PRO A 66 9.69 -2.81 11.59
N THR A 67 10.38 -2.58 10.48
CA THR A 67 9.86 -1.79 9.36
C THR A 67 9.66 -2.70 8.16
N VAL A 68 8.43 -2.79 7.68
CA VAL A 68 8.12 -3.45 6.41
C VAL A 68 8.35 -2.45 5.29
N ILE A 69 9.19 -2.80 4.32
CA ILE A 69 9.54 -1.94 3.19
C ILE A 69 8.98 -2.58 1.92
N PHE A 70 8.26 -1.79 1.12
CA PHE A 70 7.82 -2.17 -0.22
C PHE A 70 8.44 -1.28 -1.29
N ASN A 71 8.87 -1.92 -2.37
CA ASN A 71 9.41 -1.29 -3.58
C ASN A 71 8.67 -1.84 -4.81
N PRO A 72 8.70 -1.16 -5.96
CA PRO A 72 8.20 -1.74 -7.21
C PRO A 72 8.97 -3.03 -7.56
N SER A 73 8.38 -3.86 -8.44
CA SER A 73 9.08 -5.02 -9.01
C SER A 73 10.33 -4.60 -9.77
N GLU A 74 10.29 -3.45 -10.43
CA GLU A 74 11.35 -2.90 -11.28
C GLU A 74 11.46 -1.39 -11.09
N GLY A 75 12.65 -0.84 -11.33
CA GLY A 75 12.90 0.59 -11.16
C GLY A 75 12.84 1.06 -9.71
N ASN A 76 12.57 2.36 -9.52
CA ASN A 76 12.59 3.04 -8.22
C ASN A 76 11.54 4.16 -8.14
N ASP A 77 10.35 3.91 -8.69
CA ASP A 77 9.31 4.94 -8.80
C ASP A 77 8.70 5.32 -7.44
N PHE A 78 8.73 4.39 -6.49
CA PHE A 78 8.27 4.60 -5.13
C PHE A 78 9.01 3.74 -4.12
N GLN A 79 8.89 4.13 -2.85
CA GLN A 79 9.22 3.30 -1.70
C GLN A 79 8.19 3.51 -0.60
N VAL A 80 7.66 2.44 -0.04
CA VAL A 80 6.73 2.48 1.11
C VAL A 80 7.44 1.86 2.31
N MET A 81 7.44 2.57 3.43
CA MET A 81 7.99 2.11 4.69
C MET A 81 6.89 2.13 5.74
N ILE A 82 6.68 1.00 6.43
CA ILE A 82 5.69 0.86 7.49
C ILE A 82 6.41 0.35 8.73
N SER A 83 6.69 1.25 9.67
CA SER A 83 7.24 0.90 10.98
C SER A 83 6.10 0.49 11.92
N VAL A 84 6.20 -0.73 12.45
CA VAL A 84 5.16 -1.34 13.30
C VAL A 84 5.51 -1.12 14.76
N LEU A 85 4.89 -0.12 15.38
CA LEU A 85 5.11 0.24 16.79
C LEU A 85 4.03 -0.41 17.68
N TRP A 86 4.36 -0.58 18.96
CA TRP A 86 3.43 -1.02 20.00
C TRP A 86 3.68 -0.25 21.30
N GLY A 87 2.63 -0.12 22.11
CA GLY A 87 2.70 0.52 23.41
C GLY A 87 3.37 -0.36 24.45
N LYS A 88 3.73 0.22 25.59
CA LYS A 88 4.10 -0.57 26.77
C LYS A 88 2.88 -1.35 27.25
N THR A 89 3.11 -2.48 27.91
CA THR A 89 2.03 -3.26 28.54
C THR A 89 1.14 -2.35 29.40
N GLY A 90 -0.17 -2.35 29.13
CA GLY A 90 -1.15 -1.51 29.84
C GLY A 90 -1.44 -0.14 29.19
N ASP A 91 -0.67 0.30 28.19
CA ASP A 91 -0.96 1.52 27.43
C ASP A 91 -1.99 1.24 26.32
N GLN A 92 -3.26 1.17 26.73
CA GLN A 92 -4.38 0.84 25.84
C GLN A 92 -4.66 1.93 24.80
N ASP A 93 -4.23 3.17 25.05
CA ASP A 93 -4.50 4.31 24.18
C ASP A 93 -3.35 4.63 23.22
N PHE A 94 -2.25 3.85 23.26
CA PHE A 94 -1.04 4.09 22.46
C PHE A 94 -1.33 4.28 20.98
N ASN A 95 -2.28 3.52 20.45
CA ASN A 95 -2.65 3.53 19.04
C ASN A 95 -4.00 4.21 18.73
N SER A 96 -4.52 5.01 19.66
CA SER A 96 -5.77 5.74 19.47
C SER A 96 -5.68 6.77 18.31
N PRO A 97 -6.81 7.11 17.67
CA PRO A 97 -6.85 8.12 16.61
C PRO A 97 -6.28 9.48 17.04
N ASP A 98 -6.47 9.89 18.30
CA ASP A 98 -5.95 11.16 18.82
C ASP A 98 -4.42 11.16 18.95
N LYS A 99 -3.82 10.02 19.34
CA LYS A 99 -2.36 9.86 19.31
C LYS A 99 -1.84 9.90 17.89
N ALA A 100 -2.51 9.22 16.94
CA ALA A 100 -2.16 9.27 15.53
C ALA A 100 -2.21 10.71 14.99
N ARG A 101 -3.30 11.45 15.25
CA ARG A 101 -3.44 12.85 14.82
C ARG A 101 -2.33 13.72 15.38
N THR A 102 -2.09 13.63 16.68
CA THR A 102 -1.06 14.42 17.38
C THR A 102 0.34 14.09 16.85
N PHE A 103 0.64 12.81 16.64
CA PHE A 103 1.91 12.35 16.09
C PHE A 103 2.13 12.94 14.69
N VAL A 104 1.17 12.76 13.79
CA VAL A 104 1.26 13.20 12.40
C VAL A 104 1.33 14.71 12.28
N GLN A 105 0.59 15.45 13.12
CA GLN A 105 0.67 16.91 13.18
C GLN A 105 2.06 17.38 13.62
N LYS A 106 2.60 16.83 14.72
CA LYS A 106 3.93 17.19 15.21
C LYS A 106 5.03 16.85 14.22
N ASP A 107 4.92 15.69 13.58
CA ASP A 107 5.86 15.25 12.55
C ASP A 107 5.85 16.18 11.33
N GLY A 108 4.67 16.51 10.80
CA GLY A 108 4.55 17.44 9.69
C GLY A 108 5.11 18.83 10.01
N GLN A 109 4.85 19.36 11.22
CA GLN A 109 5.39 20.67 11.62
C GLN A 109 6.92 20.71 11.65
N LYS A 110 7.57 19.59 12.03
CA LYS A 110 9.03 19.47 11.97
C LYS A 110 9.55 19.42 10.54
N LEU A 111 8.79 18.83 9.61
CA LEU A 111 9.19 18.69 8.22
C LEU A 111 8.92 19.97 7.39
N LEU A 112 7.91 20.76 7.76
CA LEU A 112 7.43 21.94 7.03
C LEU A 112 8.53 22.89 6.52
N PRO A 113 9.62 23.19 7.27
CA PRO A 113 10.69 24.04 6.75
C PRO A 113 11.37 23.51 5.48
N ASN A 114 11.30 22.21 5.21
CA ASN A 114 11.94 21.55 4.06
C ASN A 114 10.96 21.25 2.91
N THR A 115 9.70 21.68 3.03
CA THR A 115 8.67 21.40 2.03
C THR A 115 8.38 22.62 1.17
N ALA A 116 7.88 22.42 -0.05
CA ALA A 116 7.43 23.50 -0.93
C ALA A 116 6.09 24.11 -0.45
N GLU A 117 5.34 23.37 0.37
CA GLU A 117 4.10 23.82 0.96
C GLU A 117 4.33 24.82 2.12
N GLY A 118 3.49 25.85 2.22
CA GLY A 118 3.53 26.82 3.32
C GLY A 118 2.78 26.37 4.59
N LYS A 119 2.09 25.23 4.54
CA LYS A 119 1.39 24.63 5.68
C LYS A 119 1.20 23.14 5.49
N ILE A 120 1.10 22.41 6.59
CA ILE A 120 0.72 20.99 6.57
C ILE A 120 -0.80 20.86 6.62
N VAL A 121 -1.36 20.10 5.69
CA VAL A 121 -2.79 19.76 5.65
C VAL A 121 -2.94 18.29 6.01
N LEU A 122 -3.51 18.01 7.18
CA LEU A 122 -3.83 16.66 7.61
C LEU A 122 -5.08 16.16 6.89
N GLN A 123 -5.00 14.93 6.41
CA GLN A 123 -6.07 14.16 5.82
C GLN A 123 -6.31 12.92 6.67
N GLU A 124 -7.58 12.51 6.78
CA GLU A 124 -7.94 11.31 7.51
C GLU A 124 -7.79 10.07 6.61
N ILE A 125 -7.30 8.98 7.20
CA ILE A 125 -7.35 7.64 6.61
C ILE A 125 -8.32 6.79 7.44
N LYS A 126 -9.42 6.38 6.81
CA LYS A 126 -10.46 5.54 7.43
C LYS A 126 -10.35 4.10 6.95
N GLY A 127 -10.08 3.18 7.86
CA GLY A 127 -10.25 1.75 7.69
C GLY A 127 -11.65 1.29 8.14
N ALA A 128 -11.88 -0.02 8.14
CA ALA A 128 -13.16 -0.59 8.57
C ALA A 128 -13.41 -0.45 10.08
N SER A 129 -12.36 -0.55 10.89
CA SER A 129 -12.42 -0.52 12.36
C SER A 129 -11.37 0.39 12.99
N HIS A 130 -10.61 1.12 12.18
CA HIS A 130 -9.52 1.96 12.63
C HIS A 130 -9.42 3.24 11.81
N ASN A 131 -8.88 4.29 12.42
CA ASN A 131 -8.68 5.58 11.80
C ASN A 131 -7.26 6.07 12.05
N GLY A 132 -6.76 6.88 11.13
CA GLY A 132 -5.45 7.49 11.19
C GLY A 132 -5.43 8.81 10.44
N TYR A 133 -4.24 9.38 10.32
CA TYR A 133 -4.03 10.65 9.65
C TYR A 133 -2.78 10.61 8.80
N PHE A 134 -2.74 11.41 7.74
CA PHE A 134 -1.57 11.59 6.92
C PHE A 134 -1.50 13.01 6.36
N TYR A 135 -0.35 13.38 5.83
CA TYR A 135 -0.18 14.56 5.01
C TYR A 135 0.71 14.21 3.81
N SER A 136 0.60 14.99 2.75
CA SER A 136 1.45 14.88 1.55
C SER A 136 2.14 16.20 1.31
N VAL A 137 3.42 16.15 0.99
CA VAL A 137 4.30 17.31 0.79
C VAL A 137 5.25 17.07 -0.37
N THR A 138 5.79 18.16 -0.89
CA THR A 138 6.79 18.19 -1.95
C THR A 138 8.10 18.67 -1.34
N ASP A 139 9.19 17.93 -1.56
CA ASP A 139 10.53 18.42 -1.22
C ASP A 139 10.85 19.66 -2.07
N LYS A 140 11.24 20.75 -1.41
CA LYS A 140 11.57 22.01 -2.10
C LYS A 140 12.93 21.96 -2.81
N ALA A 141 13.84 21.07 -2.40
CA ALA A 141 15.20 20.97 -2.93
C ALA A 141 15.75 19.53 -2.85
N PRO A 142 15.12 18.55 -3.53
CA PRO A 142 15.61 17.16 -3.49
C PRO A 142 16.97 17.05 -4.17
N ASN A 143 17.87 16.21 -3.64
CA ASN A 143 19.13 15.93 -4.34
C ASN A 143 18.87 15.14 -5.63
N PRO A 144 19.79 15.20 -6.61
CA PRO A 144 19.68 14.38 -7.82
C PRO A 144 19.46 12.90 -7.50
N GLY A 145 18.40 12.33 -8.06
CA GLY A 145 18.04 10.92 -7.86
C GLY A 145 17.13 10.65 -6.65
N GLU A 146 16.95 11.59 -5.73
CA GLU A 146 16.03 11.43 -4.59
C GLU A 146 14.54 11.55 -5.00
N TYR A 147 13.65 11.20 -4.07
CA TYR A 147 12.21 11.31 -4.26
C TYR A 147 11.75 12.74 -4.01
N ARG A 148 11.02 13.31 -4.96
CA ARG A 148 10.49 14.68 -4.85
C ARG A 148 9.23 14.76 -3.98
N TYR A 149 8.43 13.71 -3.94
CA TYR A 149 7.14 13.72 -3.26
C TYR A 149 7.10 12.71 -2.13
N MET A 150 6.39 13.08 -1.08
CA MET A 150 6.34 12.31 0.14
C MET A 150 4.94 12.37 0.74
N THR A 151 4.44 11.23 1.20
CA THR A 151 3.24 11.11 2.04
C THR A 151 3.62 10.41 3.33
N ARG A 152 3.32 11.02 4.47
CA ARG A 152 3.63 10.47 5.80
C ARG A 152 2.41 10.47 6.68
N GLY A 153 2.30 9.49 7.56
CA GLY A 153 1.14 9.36 8.40
C GLY A 153 1.26 8.28 9.46
N ALA A 154 0.18 8.10 10.20
CA ALA A 154 0.05 7.03 11.15
C ALA A 154 -1.40 6.54 11.26
N ILE A 155 -1.57 5.25 11.54
CA ILE A 155 -2.87 4.60 11.73
C ILE A 155 -2.76 3.51 12.80
N GLY A 156 -3.75 3.43 13.70
CA GLY A 156 -3.85 2.33 14.67
C GLY A 156 -4.42 1.07 14.01
N VAL A 157 -3.93 -0.13 14.31
CA VAL A 157 -4.50 -1.40 13.82
C VAL A 157 -4.47 -2.43 14.94
N GLY A 158 -5.63 -2.78 15.49
CA GLY A 158 -5.70 -3.64 16.69
C GLY A 158 -5.03 -2.99 17.89
N ASN A 159 -3.90 -3.51 18.38
CA ASN A 159 -3.03 -2.88 19.39
C ASN A 159 -1.72 -2.30 18.80
N LEU A 160 -1.55 -2.35 17.48
CA LEU A 160 -0.38 -1.82 16.77
C LEU A 160 -0.62 -0.36 16.37
N PHE A 161 0.48 0.38 16.24
CA PHE A 161 0.52 1.71 15.64
C PHE A 161 1.44 1.69 14.43
N LEU A 162 0.88 1.86 13.25
CA LEU A 162 1.62 1.84 11.99
C LEU A 162 2.01 3.26 11.61
N ASN A 163 3.29 3.60 11.81
CA ASN A 163 3.88 4.83 11.28
C ASN A 163 4.37 4.56 9.85
N PHE A 164 3.99 5.39 8.89
CA PHE A 164 4.32 5.14 7.49
C PHE A 164 4.89 6.36 6.76
N THR A 165 5.76 6.05 5.81
CA THR A 165 6.31 6.99 4.82
C THR A 165 6.16 6.38 3.43
N ILE A 166 5.66 7.15 2.49
CA ILE A 166 5.53 6.80 1.08
C ILE A 166 6.31 7.85 0.30
N LEU A 167 7.42 7.44 -0.31
CA LEU A 167 8.23 8.25 -1.19
C LEU A 167 7.86 7.93 -2.64
N HIS A 168 7.75 8.95 -3.50
CA HIS A 168 7.36 8.74 -4.88
C HIS A 168 7.89 9.84 -5.82
N ARG A 169 8.06 9.49 -7.09
CA ARG A 169 8.64 10.39 -8.11
C ARG A 169 7.62 11.28 -8.83
N VAL A 170 6.34 10.92 -8.83
CA VAL A 170 5.26 11.64 -9.55
C VAL A 170 4.15 12.08 -8.62
N ARG A 171 3.55 13.26 -8.85
CA ARG A 171 2.52 13.84 -7.96
C ARG A 171 1.31 12.91 -7.79
N ASP A 172 0.75 12.42 -8.90
CA ASP A 172 -0.47 11.60 -8.90
C ASP A 172 -0.17 10.09 -8.88
N SER A 173 0.68 9.68 -7.94
CA SER A 173 1.19 8.30 -7.85
C SER A 173 0.09 7.27 -7.55
N GLN A 174 -0.02 6.25 -8.40
CA GLN A 174 -0.85 5.06 -8.11
C GLN A 174 -0.34 4.34 -6.86
N ALA A 175 0.98 4.32 -6.63
CA ALA A 175 1.55 3.66 -5.47
C ALA A 175 1.10 4.30 -4.15
N VAL A 176 0.85 5.62 -4.13
CA VAL A 176 0.27 6.29 -2.95
C VAL A 176 -1.15 5.80 -2.70
N ARG A 177 -1.99 5.70 -3.75
CA ARG A 177 -3.37 5.20 -3.64
C ARG A 177 -3.38 3.75 -3.13
N ASP A 178 -2.50 2.92 -3.68
CA ASP A 178 -2.36 1.51 -3.29
C ASP A 178 -1.85 1.37 -1.85
N ALA A 179 -0.85 2.17 -1.45
CA ALA A 179 -0.32 2.18 -0.08
C ALA A 179 -1.36 2.61 0.95
N LEU A 180 -2.12 3.67 0.67
CA LEU A 180 -3.22 4.08 1.54
C LEU A 180 -4.33 3.01 1.59
N SER A 181 -4.60 2.31 0.48
CA SER A 181 -5.53 1.18 0.45
C SER A 181 -5.03 -0.01 1.28
N ILE A 182 -3.74 -0.35 1.22
CA ILE A 182 -3.11 -1.36 2.10
C ILE A 182 -3.35 -1.01 3.57
N LEU A 183 -3.12 0.25 3.95
CA LEU A 183 -3.27 0.72 5.33
C LEU A 183 -4.73 0.70 5.80
N ARG A 184 -5.69 1.08 4.94
CA ARG A 184 -7.13 0.99 5.24
C ARG A 184 -7.60 -0.45 5.46
N GLU A 185 -7.04 -1.38 4.69
CA GLU A 185 -7.39 -2.81 4.71
C GLU A 185 -6.59 -3.61 5.75
N ALA A 186 -5.61 -2.98 6.41
CA ALA A 186 -4.72 -3.64 7.35
C ALA A 186 -5.51 -4.25 8.52
N LYS A 187 -5.09 -5.46 8.92
CA LYS A 187 -5.68 -6.18 10.05
C LYS A 187 -4.59 -6.68 10.96
N GLN A 188 -4.95 -6.87 12.23
CA GLN A 188 -4.15 -7.62 13.17
C GLN A 188 -4.94 -8.85 13.62
N SER A 189 -4.36 -10.02 13.47
CA SER A 189 -4.85 -11.24 14.09
C SER A 189 -4.13 -11.47 15.42
N GLN A 190 -4.90 -11.75 16.47
CA GLN A 190 -4.35 -12.15 17.77
C GLN A 190 -3.77 -13.57 17.67
N LYS A 191 -2.85 -13.88 18.58
CA LYS A 191 -2.26 -15.22 18.69
C LYS A 191 -3.29 -16.23 19.22
#